data_AF-H2AP15-F1
#
_entry.id   AF-H2AP15-F1
#
_cell.length_a   1.000
_cell.length_b   1.000
_cell.length_c   1.000
_cell.angle_alpha   90.00
_cell.angle_beta   90.00
_cell.angle_gamma   90.00
#
_symmetry.space_group_name_H-M   'P 1'
#
loop_
_entity.id
_entity.type
_entity.pdbx_description
1 polymer ?
#
loop_
_entity_poly.entity_id
_entity_poly.type
_entity_poly.pdbx_seq_one_letter_code
_entity_poly.pdbx_strand_id
1 'polypeptide(L)'
;MEKTTHSNKKDKILWHSKSRIQIAQIERFIIKYSGELPVWLKVKNVSKFKFRAGYLGGPFNVYCDVVTKKYKQSEKVEDTSDIPQFKSIIQPQDKFIIQLSQGGTSDSFLWIVNVMSEMLFNTDSHVSFEVSLGTCKSILKNKYLHHTNIENSEPNLSVEILNTQDIWGLHKSTNNTDTHLVVLTHGLHSNVTADMSYLMEQIYQHCSKDDNIVVEGFNGNVCQTEKGVKYLGYRLAEHIVTNLYTDSITKISFIGHSLGGLIQTFAMEYIFTKYPWFFEKVQPINFITLAAPLLGLHTVNNPAYVKYALSKGLVGKTGKDLSLHKDTLNDNQSLLYLMSGAPLPKILLKFQRRTLYANAINDGIVPLYTSSLLFLDYDDILEKLKSRKERLPSASIINSVTSILVPASPKETFLSDPELREDSIIHDRVYSEDHIDAIVERYSDTVLKSFYSSSKPNLQEVIARRWHHNGISWRKVIVATSGDAHNNIMVRRKFTNAYGWPVIDHLIQNHFKDNDESILPSISLSDKQLGEVDFVEPNKLFSWITRIEDPKIYKEGMLTVASGIFQRTMTPKKLESKEV
;
A
#
# COMPACT_ATOMS: atom_id res chain seq x y z
N MET A 1 62.97 5.97 -23.33
CA MET A 1 62.13 5.62 -22.17
C MET A 1 60.70 5.46 -22.66
N GLU A 2 60.37 4.23 -23.02
CA GLU A 2 59.00 3.80 -23.33
C GLU A 2 58.13 4.02 -22.11
N LYS A 3 57.10 4.88 -22.24
CA LYS A 3 55.96 4.84 -21.33
C LYS A 3 55.11 3.66 -21.76
N THR A 4 55.31 2.55 -21.07
CA THR A 4 54.46 1.37 -21.09
C THR A 4 53.02 1.77 -20.78
N THR A 5 52.25 1.99 -21.83
CA THR A 5 50.79 1.93 -21.78
C THR A 5 50.42 0.48 -21.48
N HIS A 6 50.19 0.16 -20.21
CA HIS A 6 49.45 -1.04 -19.84
C HIS A 6 48.05 -0.92 -20.45
N SER A 7 47.90 -1.51 -21.62
CA SER A 7 46.65 -1.88 -22.26
C SER A 7 45.93 -2.88 -21.34
N ASN A 8 45.23 -2.38 -20.32
CA ASN A 8 44.26 -3.17 -19.57
C ASN A 8 43.12 -3.57 -20.51
N LYS A 9 42.69 -4.84 -20.43
CA LYS A 9 41.54 -5.39 -21.15
C LYS A 9 40.39 -4.38 -21.21
N LYS A 10 39.89 -4.16 -22.43
CA LYS A 10 39.00 -3.06 -22.87
C LYS A 10 37.86 -2.73 -21.89
N ASP A 11 37.89 -1.52 -21.32
CA ASP A 11 36.71 -0.87 -20.76
C ASP A 11 35.57 -0.93 -21.78
N LYS A 12 34.47 -1.60 -21.44
CA LYS A 12 33.36 -1.83 -22.38
C LYS A 12 32.00 -1.72 -21.71
N ILE A 13 31.01 -1.36 -22.53
CA ILE A 13 29.60 -1.47 -22.19
C ILE A 13 29.18 -2.90 -22.49
N LEU A 14 28.63 -3.56 -21.48
CA LEU A 14 28.19 -4.94 -21.58
C LEU A 14 26.77 -5.01 -22.15
N TRP A 15 25.91 -4.06 -21.78
CA TRP A 15 24.51 -4.03 -22.19
C TRP A 15 23.90 -2.65 -21.97
N HIS A 16 22.96 -2.26 -22.81
CA HIS A 16 22.19 -1.01 -22.66
C HIS A 16 20.77 -1.18 -23.21
N SER A 17 19.78 -0.76 -22.43
CA SER A 17 18.41 -0.66 -22.88
C SER A 17 17.74 0.62 -22.36
N LYS A 18 16.73 1.07 -23.11
CA LYS A 18 15.83 2.14 -22.71
C LYS A 18 14.44 1.56 -22.53
N SER A 19 13.76 2.02 -21.48
CA SER A 19 12.36 1.71 -21.27
C SER A 19 11.55 2.91 -20.82
N ARG A 20 10.26 2.70 -20.66
CA ARG A 20 9.27 3.68 -20.20
C ARG A 20 8.25 3.00 -19.30
N ILE A 21 7.95 3.65 -18.18
CA ILE A 21 6.91 3.20 -17.25
C ILE A 21 5.88 4.29 -17.00
N GLN A 22 4.62 3.90 -16.89
CA GLN A 22 3.49 4.72 -16.46
C GLN A 22 3.28 4.62 -14.95
N ILE A 23 2.26 5.29 -14.43
CA ILE A 23 1.79 5.06 -13.06
C ILE A 23 1.49 3.58 -12.82
N ALA A 24 1.74 3.13 -11.58
CA ALA A 24 1.48 1.77 -11.14
C ALA A 24 2.30 0.68 -11.85
N GLN A 25 3.33 1.06 -12.62
CA GLN A 25 4.17 0.10 -13.33
C GLN A 25 5.52 -0.12 -12.63
N ILE A 26 5.95 -1.37 -12.69
CA ILE A 26 7.27 -1.89 -12.34
C ILE A 26 7.86 -2.59 -13.57
N GLU A 27 9.16 -2.41 -13.77
CA GLU A 27 9.99 -3.30 -14.58
C GLU A 27 11.09 -3.93 -13.72
N ARG A 28 11.25 -5.25 -13.84
CA ARG A 28 12.25 -6.04 -13.14
C ARG A 28 13.24 -6.60 -14.15
N PHE A 29 14.52 -6.31 -13.95
CA PHE A 29 15.62 -6.83 -14.74
C PHE A 29 16.30 -7.95 -13.94
N ILE A 30 16.25 -9.17 -14.47
CA ILE A 30 16.95 -10.34 -13.94
C ILE A 30 18.23 -10.50 -14.76
N ILE A 31 19.37 -10.19 -14.14
CA ILE A 31 20.66 -10.08 -14.82
C ILE A 31 21.53 -11.27 -14.40
N LYS A 32 21.81 -12.18 -15.34
CA LYS A 32 22.70 -13.33 -15.20
C LYS A 32 24.03 -13.04 -15.87
N TYR A 33 25.15 -13.17 -15.16
CA TYR A 33 26.47 -12.91 -15.72
C TYR A 33 27.52 -13.93 -15.25
N SER A 34 28.34 -14.44 -16.18
CA SER A 34 29.44 -15.39 -15.88
C SER A 34 30.80 -14.89 -16.39
N GLY A 35 30.95 -13.57 -16.60
CA GLY A 35 32.20 -12.97 -17.07
C GLY A 35 33.04 -12.34 -15.97
N GLU A 36 34.04 -11.56 -16.39
CA GLU A 36 34.98 -10.90 -15.48
C GLU A 36 34.33 -9.75 -14.71
N LEU A 37 34.59 -9.69 -13.40
CA LEU A 37 34.21 -8.59 -12.51
C LEU A 37 35.31 -7.50 -12.48
N PRO A 38 34.99 -6.26 -12.09
CA PRO A 38 33.69 -5.77 -11.58
C PRO A 38 32.69 -5.42 -12.68
N VAL A 39 31.40 -5.54 -12.36
CA VAL A 39 30.30 -5.01 -13.18
C VAL A 39 29.67 -3.83 -12.48
N TRP A 40 29.41 -2.77 -13.23
CA TRP A 40 28.71 -1.58 -12.78
C TRP A 40 27.35 -1.48 -13.45
N LEU A 41 26.36 -1.03 -12.68
CA LEU A 41 25.01 -0.72 -13.14
C LEU A 41 24.79 0.79 -13.14
N LYS A 42 24.12 1.30 -14.18
CA LYS A 42 23.54 2.65 -14.21
C LYS A 42 22.06 2.55 -14.53
N VAL A 43 21.23 3.18 -13.71
CA VAL A 43 19.85 3.53 -14.05
C VAL A 43 19.75 5.05 -14.14
N LYS A 44 19.31 5.58 -15.28
CA LYS A 44 19.17 7.04 -15.48
C LYS A 44 17.77 7.37 -15.96
N ASN A 45 17.13 8.32 -15.30
CA ASN A 45 15.90 8.90 -15.78
C ASN A 45 16.22 9.87 -16.93
N VAL A 46 15.78 9.56 -18.14
CA VAL A 46 16.10 10.34 -19.36
C VAL A 46 15.03 11.39 -19.69
N SER A 47 14.01 11.52 -18.84
CA SER A 47 12.98 12.56 -18.96
C SER A 47 13.60 13.96 -18.97
N LYS A 48 13.01 14.88 -19.75
CA LYS A 48 13.57 16.24 -19.97
C LYS A 48 13.74 16.99 -18.65
N PHE A 49 14.82 17.75 -18.51
CA PHE A 49 15.12 18.52 -17.28
C PHE A 49 13.97 19.44 -16.84
N LYS A 50 13.25 20.05 -17.79
CA LYS A 50 12.08 20.91 -17.50
C LYS A 50 10.97 20.21 -16.70
N PHE A 51 10.92 18.88 -16.72
CA PHE A 51 9.98 18.09 -15.92
C PHE A 51 10.37 17.98 -14.44
N ARG A 52 11.53 18.51 -14.02
CA ARG A 52 11.85 18.73 -12.60
C ARG A 52 11.03 19.85 -11.96
N ALA A 53 10.67 20.88 -12.75
CA ALA A 53 10.01 22.08 -12.26
C ALA A 53 8.52 22.03 -12.59
N GLY A 54 7.69 21.63 -11.63
CA GLY A 54 6.24 21.52 -11.84
C GLY A 54 5.42 20.97 -10.67
N TYR A 55 6.09 20.32 -9.72
CA TYR A 55 5.52 19.82 -8.48
C TYR A 55 6.68 19.71 -7.48
N LEU A 56 6.47 19.82 -6.17
CA LEU A 56 7.50 19.54 -5.15
C LEU A 56 8.07 18.11 -5.39
N GLY A 57 9.15 18.00 -6.19
CA GLY A 57 9.75 16.72 -6.61
C GLY A 57 9.40 16.21 -8.02
N GLY A 58 8.35 16.69 -8.70
CA GLY A 58 7.94 16.30 -10.07
C GLY A 58 7.31 14.89 -10.19
N PRO A 59 6.25 14.68 -11.01
CA PRO A 59 5.59 13.37 -11.10
C PRO A 59 6.43 12.33 -11.86
N PHE A 60 7.51 12.75 -12.52
CA PHE A 60 8.29 11.90 -13.42
C PHE A 60 9.49 11.24 -12.74
N ASN A 61 9.37 10.87 -11.47
CA ASN A 61 10.43 10.19 -10.74
C ASN A 61 10.32 8.67 -10.90
N VAL A 62 11.45 7.97 -10.76
CA VAL A 62 11.47 6.53 -10.62
C VAL A 62 12.20 6.13 -9.35
N TYR A 63 11.72 5.08 -8.70
CA TYR A 63 12.41 4.32 -7.68
C TYR A 63 13.30 3.25 -8.34
N CYS A 64 14.45 2.95 -7.73
CA CYS A 64 15.27 1.82 -8.15
C CYS A 64 15.87 1.09 -6.95
N ASP A 65 15.85 -0.24 -6.98
CA ASP A 65 16.58 -1.10 -6.05
C ASP A 65 17.31 -2.23 -6.78
N VAL A 66 18.38 -2.70 -6.14
CA VAL A 66 19.26 -3.75 -6.65
C VAL A 66 19.60 -4.70 -5.52
N VAL A 67 19.36 -5.99 -5.76
CA VAL A 67 19.72 -7.08 -4.86
C VAL A 67 20.36 -8.24 -5.59
N THR A 68 21.15 -9.02 -4.85
CA THR A 68 21.54 -10.36 -5.28
C THR A 68 20.39 -11.33 -5.03
N LYS A 69 20.28 -12.41 -5.83
CA LYS A 69 19.26 -13.45 -5.54
C LYS A 69 19.46 -14.11 -4.16
N LYS A 70 20.67 -14.07 -3.62
CA LYS A 70 20.98 -14.64 -2.30
C LYS A 70 20.40 -13.82 -1.15
N TYR A 71 20.17 -12.52 -1.35
CA TYR A 71 19.63 -11.68 -0.29
C TYR A 71 18.24 -12.15 0.13
N LYS A 72 18.11 -12.59 1.38
CA LYS A 72 16.83 -12.84 2.04
C LYS A 72 16.71 -11.93 3.24
N GLN A 73 15.58 -11.23 3.35
CA GLN A 73 15.34 -10.33 4.47
C GLN A 73 15.29 -11.05 5.83
N SER A 74 15.04 -12.36 5.85
CA SER A 74 14.97 -13.18 7.05
C SER A 74 16.32 -13.75 7.47
N GLU A 75 17.39 -13.49 6.71
CA GLU A 75 18.72 -14.05 6.96
C GLU A 75 19.73 -12.93 7.18
N LYS A 76 20.75 -13.21 8.00
CA LYS A 76 21.86 -12.30 8.22
C LYS A 76 22.75 -12.25 6.99
N VAL A 77 23.14 -11.04 6.58
CA VAL A 77 24.05 -10.81 5.47
C VAL A 77 25.48 -10.94 5.97
N GLU A 78 26.24 -11.88 5.41
CA GLU A 78 27.64 -12.14 5.79
C GLU A 78 28.61 -11.11 5.19
N ASP A 79 28.43 -10.77 3.91
CA ASP A 79 29.25 -9.79 3.19
C ASP A 79 28.49 -8.46 3.06
N THR A 80 29.03 -7.39 3.64
CA THR A 80 28.41 -6.06 3.58
C THR A 80 28.22 -5.53 2.15
N SER A 81 28.98 -6.03 1.17
CA SER A 81 28.78 -5.66 -0.23
C SER A 81 27.47 -6.20 -0.81
N ASP A 82 26.92 -7.28 -0.23
CA ASP A 82 25.63 -7.89 -0.61
C ASP A 82 24.41 -7.18 -0.01
N ILE A 83 24.63 -6.15 0.81
CA ILE A 83 23.54 -5.34 1.34
C ILE A 83 22.82 -4.65 0.16
N PRO A 84 21.47 -4.71 0.11
CA PRO A 84 20.69 -4.08 -0.94
C PRO A 84 21.02 -2.61 -1.15
N GLN A 85 21.17 -2.21 -2.41
CA GLN A 85 21.40 -0.82 -2.78
C GLN A 85 20.16 -0.27 -3.49
N PHE A 86 19.70 0.91 -3.10
CA PHE A 86 18.50 1.51 -3.66
C PHE A 86 18.59 3.04 -3.66
N LYS A 87 17.76 3.66 -4.52
CA LYS A 87 17.56 5.10 -4.57
C LYS A 87 16.07 5.40 -4.65
N SER A 88 15.55 6.00 -3.58
CA SER A 88 14.12 6.30 -3.41
C SER A 88 13.56 7.18 -4.52
N ILE A 89 14.36 8.15 -5.00
CA ILE A 89 13.93 9.13 -6.00
C ILE A 89 15.07 9.34 -7.02
N ILE A 90 14.85 8.92 -8.27
CA ILE A 90 15.68 9.28 -9.44
C ILE A 90 14.89 10.29 -10.27
N GLN A 91 15.19 11.58 -10.07
CA GLN A 91 14.56 12.70 -10.77
C GLN A 91 14.92 12.73 -12.26
N PRO A 92 14.15 13.44 -13.11
CA PRO A 92 14.50 13.66 -14.52
C PRO A 92 15.96 14.07 -14.71
N GLN A 93 16.70 13.46 -15.63
CA GLN A 93 18.15 13.65 -15.84
C GLN A 93 19.09 13.19 -14.70
N ASP A 94 18.57 12.75 -13.56
CA ASP A 94 19.37 12.14 -12.50
C ASP A 94 19.68 10.67 -12.81
N LYS A 95 20.69 10.13 -12.11
CA LYS A 95 21.17 8.76 -12.27
C LYS A 95 21.47 8.08 -10.93
N PHE A 96 21.40 6.77 -10.95
CA PHE A 96 21.83 5.85 -9.91
C PHE A 96 22.93 4.97 -10.51
N ILE A 97 24.15 5.03 -9.98
CA ILE A 97 25.29 4.26 -10.49
C ILE A 97 25.94 3.53 -9.33
N ILE A 98 26.00 2.20 -9.43
CA ILE A 98 26.52 1.33 -8.39
C ILE A 98 27.42 0.25 -8.98
N GLN A 99 28.32 -0.27 -8.15
CA GLN A 99 29.04 -1.51 -8.44
C GLN A 99 28.16 -2.67 -7.97
N LEU A 100 27.96 -3.68 -8.82
CA LEU A 100 27.20 -4.87 -8.46
C LEU A 100 28.04 -5.78 -7.57
N SER A 101 27.43 -6.27 -6.50
CA SER A 101 28.07 -7.19 -5.57
C SER A 101 28.25 -8.58 -6.18
N GLN A 102 29.21 -9.35 -5.68
CA GLN A 102 29.49 -10.70 -6.17
C GLN A 102 28.52 -11.74 -5.59
N GLY A 103 27.92 -11.51 -4.41
CA GLY A 103 27.11 -12.55 -3.78
C GLY A 103 27.93 -13.76 -3.34
N GLY A 104 29.21 -13.60 -3.00
CA GLY A 104 30.15 -14.69 -2.66
C GLY A 104 30.88 -15.32 -3.85
N THR A 105 31.47 -16.50 -3.64
CA THR A 105 32.24 -17.24 -4.65
C THR A 105 31.33 -18.06 -5.57
N SER A 106 31.09 -17.56 -6.79
CA SER A 106 30.30 -18.26 -7.80
C SER A 106 30.85 -17.98 -9.19
N ASP A 107 30.80 -18.98 -10.06
CA ASP A 107 31.11 -18.84 -11.49
C ASP A 107 29.99 -18.11 -12.26
N SER A 108 28.84 -17.89 -11.62
CA SER A 108 27.72 -17.12 -12.17
C SER A 108 27.07 -16.21 -11.13
N PHE A 109 26.83 -14.97 -11.54
CA PHE A 109 26.25 -13.90 -10.74
C PHE A 109 24.81 -13.64 -11.18
N LEU A 110 23.94 -13.38 -10.21
CA LEU A 110 22.52 -13.12 -10.46
C LEU A 110 22.02 -11.94 -9.64
N TRP A 111 21.64 -10.89 -10.34
CA TRP A 111 21.10 -9.66 -9.77
C TRP A 111 19.66 -9.45 -10.21
N ILE A 112 18.88 -8.87 -9.29
CA ILE A 112 17.52 -8.40 -9.55
C ILE A 112 17.55 -6.89 -9.38
N VAL A 113 17.17 -6.18 -10.43
CA VAL A 113 17.02 -4.71 -10.43
C VAL A 113 15.55 -4.41 -10.64
N ASN A 114 14.91 -3.68 -9.72
CA ASN A 114 13.57 -3.18 -9.93
C ASN A 114 13.61 -1.69 -10.24
N VAL A 115 12.86 -1.26 -11.24
CA VAL A 115 12.59 0.15 -11.53
C VAL A 115 11.09 0.38 -11.46
N MET A 116 10.65 1.28 -10.58
CA MET A 116 9.23 1.50 -10.28
C MET A 116 8.83 2.96 -10.44
N SER A 117 7.60 3.19 -10.87
CA SER A 117 7.07 4.54 -11.05
C SER A 117 6.70 5.20 -9.72
N GLU A 118 7.08 6.47 -9.55
CA GLU A 118 6.63 7.33 -8.44
C GLU A 118 5.51 8.30 -8.85
N MET A 119 4.90 8.09 -10.01
CA MET A 119 3.76 8.88 -10.47
C MET A 119 2.53 8.65 -9.56
N LEU A 120 1.74 9.71 -9.32
CA LEU A 120 0.59 9.64 -8.40
C LEU A 120 -0.76 10.08 -9.01
N PHE A 121 -0.74 11.01 -9.97
CA PHE A 121 -1.95 11.75 -10.37
C PHE A 121 -2.25 11.68 -11.88
N ASN A 122 -1.63 10.76 -12.61
CA ASN A 122 -1.76 10.72 -14.07
C ASN A 122 -1.53 9.32 -14.65
N THR A 123 -2.45 8.86 -15.50
CA THR A 123 -2.35 7.57 -16.21
C THR A 123 -1.74 7.67 -17.61
N ASP A 124 -1.75 8.85 -18.24
CA ASP A 124 -1.33 9.05 -19.64
C ASP A 124 0.16 9.40 -19.76
N SER A 125 0.75 9.88 -18.67
CA SER A 125 2.16 10.25 -18.61
C SER A 125 3.06 9.03 -18.47
N HIS A 126 4.29 9.17 -18.95
CA HIS A 126 5.31 8.11 -18.89
C HIS A 126 6.62 8.71 -18.41
N VAL A 127 7.39 7.92 -17.66
CA VAL A 127 8.77 8.22 -17.29
C VAL A 127 9.68 7.34 -18.11
N SER A 128 10.51 7.95 -18.95
CA SER A 128 11.51 7.23 -19.72
C SER A 128 12.80 7.12 -18.92
N PHE A 129 13.41 5.94 -18.91
CA PHE A 129 14.69 5.68 -18.27
C PHE A 129 15.56 4.76 -19.12
N GLU A 130 16.85 4.70 -18.79
CA GLU A 130 17.81 3.77 -19.37
C GLU A 130 18.46 2.95 -18.26
N VAL A 131 18.75 1.68 -18.58
CA VAL A 131 19.53 0.76 -17.74
C VAL A 131 20.77 0.37 -18.52
N SER A 132 21.94 0.37 -17.89
CA SER A 132 23.21 0.10 -18.55
C SER A 132 24.16 -0.68 -17.65
N LEU A 133 24.85 -1.66 -18.23
CA LEU A 133 25.89 -2.46 -17.59
C LEU A 133 27.24 -2.18 -18.24
N GLY A 134 28.30 -2.10 -17.44
CA GLY A 134 29.65 -1.84 -17.95
C GLY A 134 30.73 -2.35 -16.99
N THR A 135 31.94 -2.50 -17.50
CA THR A 135 33.08 -3.00 -16.72
C THR A 135 33.64 -1.98 -15.74
N CYS A 136 33.31 -0.69 -15.89
CA CYS A 136 33.77 0.36 -14.99
C CYS A 136 32.79 1.55 -14.88
N LYS A 137 32.97 2.37 -13.83
CA LYS A 137 32.10 3.54 -13.59
C LYS A 137 32.24 4.63 -14.66
N SER A 138 33.42 4.81 -15.24
CA SER A 138 33.72 5.87 -16.22
C SER A 138 32.99 5.62 -17.54
N ILE A 139 32.97 4.37 -18.04
CA ILE A 139 32.33 4.03 -19.31
C ILE A 139 30.81 4.31 -19.26
N LEU A 140 30.15 4.08 -18.12
CA LEU A 140 28.72 4.35 -17.93
C LEU A 140 28.35 5.84 -17.92
N LYS A 141 29.33 6.73 -17.71
CA LYS A 141 29.14 8.19 -17.75
C LYS A 141 29.28 8.76 -19.17
N ASN A 142 29.67 7.94 -20.15
CA ASN A 142 29.85 8.37 -21.52
C ASN A 142 28.54 8.90 -22.12
N LYS A 143 28.56 10.12 -22.67
CA LYS A 143 27.38 10.78 -23.26
C LYS A 143 26.87 10.08 -24.53
N TYR A 144 27.73 9.32 -25.22
CA TYR A 144 27.39 8.63 -26.47
C TYR A 144 26.51 7.38 -26.26
N LEU A 145 26.41 6.89 -25.01
CA LEU A 145 25.52 5.79 -24.63
C LEU A 145 24.05 6.04 -25.01
N HIS A 146 23.63 7.30 -25.06
CA HIS A 146 22.23 7.65 -25.37
C HIS A 146 21.83 7.33 -26.82
N HIS A 147 22.75 6.95 -27.70
CA HIS A 147 22.49 6.71 -29.12
C HIS A 147 22.72 5.26 -29.57
N THR A 148 23.03 4.36 -28.64
CA THR A 148 23.42 2.97 -28.95
C THR A 148 22.51 2.01 -28.20
N ASN A 149 21.62 1.30 -28.91
CA ASN A 149 21.05 0.07 -28.38
C ASN A 149 22.12 -1.01 -28.53
N ILE A 150 22.66 -1.47 -27.40
CA ILE A 150 23.58 -2.61 -27.37
C ILE A 150 22.75 -3.77 -26.85
N GLU A 151 22.11 -4.46 -27.78
CA GLU A 151 21.32 -5.66 -27.51
C GLU A 151 22.26 -6.87 -27.44
N ASN A 152 22.24 -7.58 -26.31
CA ASN A 152 22.71 -8.94 -26.08
C ASN A 152 23.91 -9.43 -26.92
N SER A 153 24.99 -8.64 -27.01
CA SER A 153 26.20 -9.01 -27.74
C SER A 153 27.25 -9.71 -26.87
N GLU A 154 27.07 -9.71 -25.55
CA GLU A 154 28.00 -10.33 -24.60
C GLU A 154 27.57 -11.78 -24.31
N PRO A 155 28.37 -12.80 -24.71
CA PRO A 155 27.96 -14.21 -24.63
C PRO A 155 27.75 -14.71 -23.20
N ASN A 156 28.39 -14.07 -22.22
CA ASN A 156 28.31 -14.44 -20.81
C ASN A 156 27.26 -13.62 -20.03
N LEU A 157 26.41 -12.85 -20.73
CA LEU A 157 25.41 -11.98 -20.12
C LEU A 157 24.02 -12.30 -20.67
N SER A 158 23.07 -12.51 -19.76
CA SER A 158 21.65 -12.60 -20.09
C SER A 158 20.87 -11.63 -19.21
N VAL A 159 20.00 -10.83 -19.83
CA VAL A 159 19.11 -9.90 -19.15
C VAL A 159 17.68 -10.25 -19.54
N GLU A 160 16.92 -10.75 -18.58
CA GLU A 160 15.48 -10.98 -18.70
C GLU A 160 14.75 -9.76 -18.09
N ILE A 161 13.74 -9.26 -18.81
CA ILE A 161 12.97 -8.09 -18.37
C ILE A 161 11.54 -8.55 -18.16
N LEU A 162 11.05 -8.40 -16.93
CA LEU A 162 9.68 -8.68 -16.56
C LEU A 162 8.95 -7.35 -16.37
N ASN A 163 7.83 -7.18 -17.07
CA ASN A 163 6.94 -6.05 -16.86
C ASN A 163 5.99 -6.33 -15.68
N THR A 164 5.11 -5.38 -15.39
CA THR A 164 4.16 -5.48 -14.28
C THR A 164 3.21 -6.68 -14.40
N GLN A 165 2.69 -6.94 -15.61
CA GLN A 165 1.80 -8.08 -15.84
C GLN A 165 2.55 -9.41 -15.69
N ASP A 166 3.80 -9.48 -16.13
CA ASP A 166 4.63 -10.67 -15.94
C ASP A 166 4.82 -10.95 -14.44
N ILE A 167 5.22 -9.93 -13.66
CA ILE A 167 5.44 -10.05 -12.20
C ILE A 167 4.19 -10.53 -11.47
N TRP A 168 3.03 -9.93 -11.77
CA TRP A 168 1.75 -10.33 -11.16
C TRP A 168 1.21 -11.66 -11.71
N GLY A 169 1.70 -12.10 -12.87
CA GLY A 169 1.37 -13.39 -13.48
C GLY A 169 2.24 -14.56 -13.03
N LEU A 170 3.42 -14.31 -12.44
CA LEU A 170 4.40 -15.35 -12.04
C LEU A 170 3.83 -16.41 -11.11
N HIS A 171 2.80 -16.07 -10.35
CA HIS A 171 2.31 -16.87 -9.23
C HIS A 171 0.90 -17.44 -9.45
N LYS A 172 0.36 -17.38 -10.67
CA LYS A 172 -0.95 -17.96 -10.96
C LYS A 172 -0.84 -19.48 -10.97
N SER A 173 -1.52 -20.11 -10.00
CA SER A 173 -1.66 -21.56 -9.89
C SER A 173 -2.28 -22.15 -11.16
N THR A 174 -1.85 -23.36 -11.53
CA THR A 174 -2.45 -24.15 -12.61
C THR A 174 -3.64 -25.00 -12.14
N ASN A 175 -3.88 -25.07 -10.83
CA ASN A 175 -5.02 -25.80 -10.25
C ASN A 175 -6.27 -24.91 -10.24
N ASN A 176 -7.35 -25.43 -10.82
CA ASN A 176 -8.59 -24.68 -11.06
C ASN A 176 -9.70 -25.00 -10.04
N THR A 177 -9.39 -25.45 -8.83
CA THR A 177 -10.39 -25.82 -7.81
C THR A 177 -9.97 -25.36 -6.41
N ASP A 178 -10.93 -24.96 -5.57
CA ASP A 178 -10.74 -24.46 -4.19
C ASP A 178 -9.77 -23.25 -4.08
N THR A 179 -9.93 -22.28 -4.96
CA THR A 179 -9.10 -21.08 -5.02
C THR A 179 -9.45 -20.09 -3.91
N HIS A 180 -8.45 -19.61 -3.18
CA HIS A 180 -8.55 -18.51 -2.22
C HIS A 180 -8.10 -17.19 -2.87
N LEU A 181 -9.08 -16.33 -3.16
CA LEU A 181 -8.85 -14.99 -3.69
C LEU A 181 -8.43 -14.01 -2.57
N VAL A 182 -7.29 -13.36 -2.70
CA VAL A 182 -6.86 -12.26 -1.83
C VAL A 182 -6.93 -10.95 -2.60
N VAL A 183 -7.82 -10.05 -2.16
CA VAL A 183 -8.02 -8.75 -2.78
C VAL A 183 -7.23 -7.67 -2.04
N LEU A 184 -6.24 -7.11 -2.73
CA LEU A 184 -5.44 -5.97 -2.26
C LEU A 184 -6.08 -4.65 -2.71
N THR A 185 -6.15 -3.65 -1.81
CA THR A 185 -6.68 -2.33 -2.15
C THR A 185 -5.85 -1.22 -1.51
N HIS A 186 -5.35 -0.32 -2.35
CA HIS A 186 -4.44 0.76 -1.99
C HIS A 186 -5.15 1.97 -1.37
N GLY A 187 -4.35 2.84 -0.74
CA GLY A 187 -4.79 4.11 -0.16
C GLY A 187 -4.97 5.25 -1.19
N LEU A 188 -5.26 6.44 -0.68
CA LEU A 188 -5.37 7.66 -1.47
C LEU A 188 -4.07 7.94 -2.26
N HIS A 189 -4.17 8.25 -3.55
CA HIS A 189 -3.03 8.57 -4.44
C HIS A 189 -1.95 7.48 -4.52
N SER A 190 -2.33 6.23 -4.26
CA SER A 190 -1.45 5.06 -4.41
C SER A 190 -1.95 4.18 -5.57
N ASN A 191 -1.43 2.96 -5.69
CA ASN A 191 -1.79 1.99 -6.71
C ASN A 191 -1.58 0.55 -6.20
N VAL A 192 -2.25 -0.45 -6.76
CA VAL A 192 -2.06 -1.84 -6.33
C VAL A 192 -0.72 -2.39 -6.85
N THR A 193 -0.48 -2.26 -8.14
CA THR A 193 0.53 -3.07 -8.83
C THR A 193 1.97 -2.74 -8.50
N ALA A 194 2.28 -1.49 -8.19
CA ALA A 194 3.61 -1.09 -7.73
C ALA A 194 3.68 -1.00 -6.19
N ASP A 195 2.73 -0.31 -5.56
CA ASP A 195 2.82 0.03 -4.13
C ASP A 195 2.45 -1.12 -3.19
N MET A 196 1.74 -2.15 -3.66
CA MET A 196 1.40 -3.34 -2.86
C MET A 196 2.09 -4.61 -3.37
N SER A 197 3.03 -4.47 -4.32
CA SER A 197 3.78 -5.59 -4.93
C SER A 197 4.55 -6.40 -3.89
N TYR A 198 5.17 -5.73 -2.91
CA TYR A 198 5.91 -6.41 -1.86
C TYR A 198 4.99 -7.33 -1.02
N LEU A 199 3.84 -6.82 -0.57
CA LEU A 199 2.87 -7.63 0.17
C LEU A 199 2.38 -8.82 -0.67
N MET A 200 2.08 -8.60 -1.96
CA MET A 200 1.71 -9.67 -2.88
C MET A 200 2.80 -10.76 -2.94
N GLU A 201 4.06 -10.38 -3.12
CA GLU A 201 5.18 -11.33 -3.16
C GLU A 201 5.36 -12.06 -1.82
N GLN A 202 5.15 -11.38 -0.68
CA GLN A 202 5.26 -12.00 0.64
C GLN A 202 4.16 -13.03 0.91
N ILE A 203 2.94 -12.82 0.39
CA ILE A 203 1.87 -13.83 0.43
C ILE A 203 2.33 -15.07 -0.34
N TYR A 204 2.72 -14.92 -1.60
CA TYR A 204 3.13 -16.08 -2.41
C TYR A 204 4.39 -16.79 -1.92
N GLN A 205 5.33 -16.09 -1.30
CA GLN A 205 6.56 -16.70 -0.77
C GLN A 205 6.31 -17.59 0.45
N HIS A 206 5.19 -17.41 1.14
CA HIS A 206 4.93 -18.06 2.43
C HIS A 206 3.69 -18.95 2.46
N CYS A 207 2.88 -18.93 1.41
CA CYS A 207 1.83 -19.93 1.21
C CYS A 207 2.47 -21.22 0.66
N SER A 208 1.91 -22.37 1.02
CA SER A 208 2.38 -23.65 0.49
C SER A 208 2.14 -23.70 -1.02
N LYS A 209 2.89 -24.55 -1.75
CA LYS A 209 2.63 -24.75 -3.19
C LYS A 209 1.28 -25.43 -3.46
N ASP A 210 0.72 -26.06 -2.43
CA ASP A 210 -0.56 -26.75 -2.49
C ASP A 210 -1.72 -25.77 -2.19
N ASP A 211 -1.45 -24.62 -1.57
CA ASP A 211 -2.42 -23.55 -1.38
C ASP A 211 -2.75 -22.89 -2.71
N ASN A 212 -3.97 -23.10 -3.18
CA ASN A 212 -4.47 -22.46 -4.38
C ASN A 212 -4.85 -20.99 -4.10
N ILE A 213 -3.86 -20.12 -3.91
CA ILE A 213 -4.07 -18.70 -3.62
C ILE A 213 -3.87 -17.86 -4.88
N VAL A 214 -4.76 -16.88 -5.07
CA VAL A 214 -4.66 -15.88 -6.13
C VAL A 214 -4.75 -14.49 -5.50
N VAL A 215 -3.69 -13.70 -5.63
CA VAL A 215 -3.64 -12.32 -5.16
C VAL A 215 -3.92 -11.37 -6.31
N GLU A 216 -4.97 -10.56 -6.18
CA GLU A 216 -5.42 -9.62 -7.21
C GLU A 216 -5.80 -8.26 -6.59
N GLY A 217 -6.00 -7.25 -7.43
CA GLY A 217 -6.54 -5.97 -7.00
C GLY A 217 -7.03 -5.14 -8.18
N PHE A 218 -7.64 -3.98 -7.91
CA PHE A 218 -8.32 -3.21 -8.94
C PHE A 218 -7.59 -1.93 -9.35
N ASN A 219 -6.89 -1.99 -10.49
CA ASN A 219 -6.16 -0.84 -11.05
C ASN A 219 -7.06 0.28 -11.57
N GLY A 220 -8.35 0.01 -11.81
CA GLY A 220 -9.25 1.02 -12.34
C GLY A 220 -9.45 2.21 -11.40
N ASN A 221 -9.12 2.08 -10.11
CA ASN A 221 -9.21 3.15 -9.11
C ASN A 221 -7.96 4.04 -9.02
N VAL A 222 -6.87 3.72 -9.72
CA VAL A 222 -5.66 4.55 -9.80
C VAL A 222 -6.03 5.93 -10.36
N CYS A 223 -5.53 7.00 -9.72
CA CYS A 223 -5.90 8.41 -10.00
C CYS A 223 -7.37 8.78 -9.80
N GLN A 224 -8.24 7.87 -9.35
CA GLN A 224 -9.67 8.14 -9.12
C GLN A 224 -9.98 8.33 -7.63
N THR A 225 -8.99 8.23 -6.74
CA THR A 225 -9.17 8.09 -5.30
C THR A 225 -9.80 9.31 -4.60
N GLU A 226 -9.97 10.43 -5.29
CA GLU A 226 -10.66 11.64 -4.79
C GLU A 226 -12.18 11.60 -5.04
N LYS A 227 -12.67 10.63 -5.82
CA LYS A 227 -14.09 10.50 -6.20
C LYS A 227 -14.98 9.92 -5.10
N GLY A 228 -14.46 9.62 -3.91
CA GLY A 228 -15.26 9.16 -2.77
C GLY A 228 -15.27 7.65 -2.58
N VAL A 229 -15.57 7.23 -1.35
CA VAL A 229 -15.50 5.82 -0.94
C VAL A 229 -16.52 4.99 -1.72
N LYS A 230 -17.75 5.49 -1.91
CA LYS A 230 -18.80 4.80 -2.67
C LYS A 230 -18.37 4.53 -4.12
N TYR A 231 -17.88 5.56 -4.80
CA TYR A 231 -17.41 5.47 -6.19
C TYR A 231 -16.34 4.39 -6.36
N LEU A 232 -15.38 4.37 -5.44
CA LEU A 232 -14.25 3.45 -5.49
C LEU A 232 -14.68 2.02 -5.12
N GLY A 233 -15.52 1.89 -4.09
CA GLY A 233 -15.97 0.60 -3.56
C GLY A 233 -16.93 -0.13 -4.49
N TYR A 234 -17.88 0.55 -5.14
CA TYR A 234 -18.75 -0.12 -6.11
C TYR A 234 -17.95 -0.68 -7.29
N ARG A 235 -16.95 0.06 -7.80
CA ARG A 235 -16.13 -0.40 -8.93
C ARG A 235 -15.26 -1.59 -8.54
N LEU A 236 -14.73 -1.58 -7.31
CA LEU A 236 -14.03 -2.73 -6.76
C LEU A 236 -14.97 -3.94 -6.65
N ALA A 237 -16.18 -3.75 -6.13
CA ALA A 237 -17.17 -4.81 -6.01
C ALA A 237 -17.55 -5.42 -7.37
N GLU A 238 -17.85 -4.58 -8.37
CA GLU A 238 -18.12 -5.02 -9.74
C GLU A 238 -16.93 -5.80 -10.30
N HIS A 239 -15.70 -5.31 -10.11
CA HIS A 239 -14.52 -6.01 -10.59
C HIS A 239 -14.35 -7.40 -9.95
N ILE A 240 -14.54 -7.51 -8.63
CA ILE A 240 -14.48 -8.80 -7.91
C ILE A 240 -15.50 -9.77 -8.49
N VAL A 241 -16.76 -9.37 -8.59
CA VAL A 241 -17.86 -10.28 -8.99
C VAL A 241 -17.84 -10.59 -10.50
N THR A 242 -17.49 -9.63 -11.35
CA THR A 242 -17.63 -9.77 -12.81
C THR A 242 -16.34 -10.16 -13.52
N ASN A 243 -15.17 -9.85 -12.96
CA ASN A 243 -13.88 -10.09 -13.61
C ASN A 243 -13.00 -11.11 -12.88
N LEU A 244 -13.04 -11.13 -11.54
CA LEU A 244 -12.19 -12.02 -10.75
C LEU A 244 -12.90 -13.33 -10.39
N TYR A 245 -14.19 -13.29 -10.07
CA TYR A 245 -14.94 -14.48 -9.66
C TYR A 245 -15.01 -15.53 -10.77
N THR A 246 -14.72 -16.77 -10.38
CA THR A 246 -15.00 -17.99 -11.14
C THR A 246 -15.51 -19.02 -10.15
N ASP A 247 -16.19 -20.08 -10.60
CA ASP A 247 -16.68 -21.14 -9.69
C ASP A 247 -15.55 -21.91 -8.98
N SER A 248 -14.30 -21.72 -9.39
CA SER A 248 -13.13 -22.23 -8.65
C SER A 248 -12.88 -21.48 -7.33
N ILE A 249 -13.33 -20.22 -7.21
CA ILE A 249 -13.08 -19.38 -6.05
C ILE A 249 -14.09 -19.70 -4.95
N THR A 250 -13.60 -20.31 -3.89
CA THR A 250 -14.38 -20.76 -2.74
C THR A 250 -14.11 -19.93 -1.48
N LYS A 251 -12.98 -19.21 -1.45
CA LYS A 251 -12.54 -18.41 -0.30
C LYS A 251 -12.13 -17.01 -0.75
N ILE A 252 -12.37 -16.00 0.10
CA ILE A 252 -11.94 -14.62 -0.17
C ILE A 252 -11.32 -13.96 1.06
N SER A 253 -10.28 -13.16 0.86
CA SER A 253 -9.70 -12.26 1.86
C SER A 253 -9.55 -10.86 1.31
N PHE A 254 -9.69 -9.88 2.18
CA PHE A 254 -9.61 -8.46 1.88
C PHE A 254 -8.48 -7.84 2.70
N ILE A 255 -7.52 -7.20 2.03
CA ILE A 255 -6.45 -6.42 2.68
C ILE A 255 -6.45 -4.99 2.13
N GLY A 256 -6.80 -4.02 2.97
CA GLY A 256 -6.93 -2.62 2.59
C GLY A 256 -5.94 -1.73 3.32
N HIS A 257 -5.12 -0.98 2.59
CA HIS A 257 -4.27 0.07 3.16
C HIS A 257 -4.99 1.41 3.17
N SER A 258 -5.00 2.11 4.30
CA SER A 258 -5.52 3.47 4.44
C SER A 258 -6.95 3.57 3.91
N LEU A 259 -7.22 4.45 2.93
CA LEU A 259 -8.50 4.55 2.24
C LEU A 259 -9.02 3.20 1.72
N GLY A 260 -8.13 2.28 1.34
CA GLY A 260 -8.45 0.94 0.85
C GLY A 260 -9.31 0.12 1.81
N GLY A 261 -9.15 0.27 3.13
CA GLY A 261 -10.00 -0.40 4.11
C GLY A 261 -11.47 0.05 4.04
N LEU A 262 -11.71 1.35 3.83
CA LEU A 262 -13.05 1.90 3.62
C LEU A 262 -13.64 1.50 2.26
N ILE A 263 -12.81 1.50 1.21
CA ILE A 263 -13.22 1.05 -0.14
C ILE A 263 -13.70 -0.41 -0.07
N GLN A 264 -12.94 -1.29 0.60
CA GLN A 264 -13.31 -2.69 0.77
C GLN A 264 -14.56 -2.85 1.64
N THR A 265 -14.69 -2.07 2.71
CA THR A 265 -15.91 -2.05 3.54
C THR A 265 -17.15 -1.79 2.69
N PHE A 266 -17.13 -0.74 1.87
CA PHE A 266 -18.26 -0.44 0.99
C PHE A 266 -18.44 -1.51 -0.10
N ALA A 267 -17.36 -2.04 -0.67
CA ALA A 267 -17.42 -3.09 -1.68
C ALA A 267 -18.12 -4.34 -1.12
N MET A 268 -17.81 -4.75 0.11
CA MET A 268 -18.47 -5.87 0.78
C MET A 268 -19.97 -5.63 0.97
N GLU A 269 -20.36 -4.45 1.46
CA GLU A 269 -21.78 -4.08 1.60
C GLU A 269 -22.51 -4.10 0.25
N TYR A 270 -21.86 -3.62 -0.81
CA TYR A 270 -22.39 -3.62 -2.16
C TYR A 270 -22.55 -5.04 -2.73
N ILE A 271 -21.54 -5.90 -2.59
CA ILE A 271 -21.60 -7.31 -3.00
C ILE A 271 -22.74 -8.02 -2.26
N PHE A 272 -22.81 -7.88 -0.94
CA PHE A 272 -23.85 -8.51 -0.13
C PHE A 272 -25.26 -8.08 -0.55
N THR A 273 -25.44 -6.80 -0.87
CA THR A 273 -26.74 -6.24 -1.23
C THR A 273 -27.16 -6.61 -2.66
N LYS A 274 -26.23 -6.54 -3.62
CA LYS A 274 -26.53 -6.71 -5.06
C LYS A 274 -26.34 -8.13 -5.57
N TYR A 275 -25.41 -8.88 -4.96
CA TYR A 275 -25.02 -10.23 -5.34
C TYR A 275 -25.06 -11.14 -4.09
N PRO A 276 -26.24 -11.35 -3.46
CA PRO A 276 -26.34 -12.08 -2.19
C PRO A 276 -25.76 -13.50 -2.28
N TRP A 277 -25.89 -14.15 -3.45
CA TRP A 277 -25.31 -15.47 -3.75
C TRP A 277 -23.80 -15.55 -3.56
N PHE A 278 -23.08 -14.42 -3.65
CA PHE A 278 -21.61 -14.42 -3.62
C PHE A 278 -21.08 -14.93 -2.28
N PHE A 279 -21.59 -14.40 -1.17
CA PHE A 279 -21.17 -14.82 0.18
C PHE A 279 -21.86 -16.10 0.67
N GLU A 280 -22.71 -16.71 -0.15
CA GLU A 280 -23.21 -18.08 0.04
C GLU A 280 -22.24 -19.11 -0.56
N LYS A 281 -21.59 -18.76 -1.69
CA LYS A 281 -20.62 -19.61 -2.38
C LYS A 281 -19.18 -19.41 -1.94
N VAL A 282 -18.82 -18.17 -1.61
CA VAL A 282 -17.44 -17.75 -1.31
C VAL A 282 -17.32 -17.42 0.17
N GLN A 283 -16.53 -18.21 0.88
CA GLN A 283 -16.29 -18.07 2.31
C GLN A 283 -15.35 -16.88 2.59
N PRO A 284 -15.78 -15.88 3.39
CA PRO A 284 -14.89 -14.81 3.83
C PRO A 284 -13.90 -15.31 4.91
N ILE A 285 -12.60 -15.18 4.65
CA ILE A 285 -11.54 -15.66 5.54
C ILE A 285 -10.98 -14.51 6.37
N ASN A 286 -10.28 -13.56 5.76
CA ASN A 286 -9.63 -12.45 6.45
C ASN A 286 -10.19 -11.10 5.97
N PHE A 287 -10.55 -10.21 6.91
CA PHE A 287 -10.66 -8.78 6.65
C PHE A 287 -9.57 -8.05 7.45
N ILE A 288 -8.60 -7.49 6.73
CA ILE A 288 -7.41 -6.86 7.29
C ILE A 288 -7.33 -5.42 6.82
N THR A 289 -7.15 -4.49 7.76
CA THR A 289 -6.89 -3.08 7.40
C THR A 289 -5.57 -2.60 7.97
N LEU A 290 -4.79 -1.89 7.16
CA LEU A 290 -3.50 -1.30 7.52
C LEU A 290 -3.65 0.23 7.57
N ALA A 291 -3.60 0.84 8.76
CA ALA A 291 -3.74 2.28 8.97
C ALA A 291 -5.01 2.89 8.32
N ALA A 292 -6.16 2.20 8.38
CA ALA A 292 -7.40 2.67 7.76
C ALA A 292 -8.15 3.67 8.65
N PRO A 293 -8.62 4.83 8.15
CA PRO A 293 -9.34 5.82 8.97
C PRO A 293 -10.83 5.43 9.15
N LEU A 294 -11.11 4.32 9.82
CA LEU A 294 -12.44 3.72 9.94
C LEU A 294 -13.47 4.59 10.70
N LEU A 295 -13.00 5.50 11.55
CA LEU A 295 -13.82 6.52 12.25
C LEU A 295 -13.70 7.90 11.60
N GLY A 296 -13.14 7.97 10.40
CA GLY A 296 -12.86 9.21 9.69
C GLY A 296 -11.68 9.98 10.28
N LEU A 297 -11.47 11.17 9.72
CA LEU A 297 -10.39 12.09 10.05
C LEU A 297 -10.97 13.40 10.63
N HIS A 298 -12.07 13.32 11.37
CA HIS A 298 -12.68 14.49 11.99
C HIS A 298 -12.53 14.48 13.51
N THR A 299 -11.49 15.13 14.04
CA THR A 299 -11.36 15.46 15.47
C THR A 299 -10.62 16.77 15.72
N VAL A 300 -10.87 17.30 16.92
CA VAL A 300 -10.26 18.50 17.54
C VAL A 300 -8.73 18.52 17.42
N ASN A 301 -8.06 17.36 17.37
CA ASN A 301 -6.59 17.25 17.39
C ASN A 301 -5.94 16.98 16.02
N ASN A 302 -6.72 16.90 14.94
CA ASN A 302 -6.10 16.72 13.63
C ASN A 302 -5.30 17.95 13.20
N PRO A 303 -4.16 17.74 12.52
CA PRO A 303 -3.35 18.84 12.00
C PRO A 303 -4.19 19.87 11.25
N ALA A 304 -3.96 21.15 11.52
CA ALA A 304 -4.70 22.23 10.86
C ALA A 304 -4.61 22.14 9.33
N TYR A 305 -3.49 21.62 8.78
CA TYR A 305 -3.34 21.41 7.34
C TYR A 305 -4.20 20.26 6.79
N VAL A 306 -4.40 19.18 7.56
CA VAL A 306 -5.30 18.07 7.18
C VAL A 306 -6.74 18.60 7.17
N LYS A 307 -7.14 19.33 8.22
CA LYS A 307 -8.44 20.01 8.27
C LYS A 307 -8.62 20.98 7.09
N TYR A 308 -7.59 21.79 6.80
CA TYR A 308 -7.59 22.74 5.69
C TYR A 308 -7.74 22.05 4.32
N ALA A 309 -6.91 21.04 4.05
CA ALA A 309 -6.92 20.25 2.83
C ALA A 309 -8.28 19.54 2.61
N LEU A 310 -8.81 18.89 3.65
CA LEU A 310 -10.09 18.20 3.59
C LEU A 310 -11.27 19.18 3.40
N SER A 311 -11.29 20.30 4.13
CA SER A 311 -12.38 21.29 4.08
C SER A 311 -12.45 22.09 2.76
N LYS A 312 -11.31 22.30 2.08
CA LYS A 312 -11.24 23.07 0.84
C LYS A 312 -11.46 22.22 -0.42
N GLY A 313 -11.75 20.94 -0.28
CA GLY A 313 -11.93 20.03 -1.41
C GLY A 313 -10.63 19.68 -2.13
N LEU A 314 -9.47 19.81 -1.46
CA LEU A 314 -8.17 19.45 -2.02
C LEU A 314 -8.14 17.97 -2.43
N VAL A 315 -8.93 17.13 -1.74
CA VAL A 315 -9.04 15.67 -1.91
C VAL A 315 -10.44 15.24 -2.41
N GLY A 316 -11.19 16.15 -3.03
CA GLY A 316 -12.49 15.84 -3.66
C GLY A 316 -13.57 15.34 -2.69
N LYS A 317 -14.42 14.42 -3.18
CA LYS A 317 -15.51 13.77 -2.40
C LYS A 317 -14.96 12.88 -1.28
N THR A 318 -13.83 12.20 -1.50
CA THR A 318 -13.16 11.39 -0.47
C THR A 318 -12.85 12.20 0.78
N GLY A 319 -12.36 13.43 0.62
CA GLY A 319 -12.09 14.30 1.77
C GLY A 319 -13.35 14.61 2.60
N LYS A 320 -14.52 14.76 1.93
CA LYS A 320 -15.81 14.98 2.60
C LYS A 320 -16.29 13.73 3.34
N ASP A 321 -16.16 12.56 2.71
CA ASP A 321 -16.53 11.27 3.31
C ASP A 321 -15.74 11.02 4.60
N LEU A 322 -14.43 11.31 4.58
CA LEU A 322 -13.53 11.19 5.74
C LEU A 322 -13.77 12.26 6.82
N SER A 323 -14.33 13.42 6.46
CA SER A 323 -14.59 14.52 7.41
C SER A 323 -15.86 14.31 8.24
N LEU A 324 -16.51 13.15 8.17
CA LEU A 324 -17.80 12.88 8.81
C LEU A 324 -18.89 13.91 8.46
N HIS A 325 -18.78 14.55 7.29
CA HIS A 325 -19.75 15.53 6.84
C HIS A 325 -21.10 14.84 6.59
N LYS A 326 -22.19 15.50 7.00
CA LYS A 326 -23.56 15.04 6.74
C LYS A 326 -23.85 15.14 5.25
N ASP A 327 -24.27 14.05 4.63
CA ASP A 327 -24.56 14.02 3.20
C ASP A 327 -26.06 14.11 2.96
N THR A 328 -26.51 15.14 2.24
CA THR A 328 -27.93 15.37 1.94
C THR A 328 -28.52 14.26 1.08
N LEU A 329 -27.69 13.48 0.39
CA LEU A 329 -28.11 12.33 -0.41
C LEU A 329 -28.36 11.07 0.44
N ASN A 330 -27.92 11.10 1.71
CA ASN A 330 -27.89 9.98 2.65
C ASN A 330 -28.63 10.38 3.94
N ASP A 331 -29.81 10.99 3.80
CA ASP A 331 -30.67 11.42 4.91
C ASP A 331 -29.95 12.30 5.94
N ASN A 332 -29.02 13.15 5.49
CA ASN A 332 -28.17 14.00 6.32
C ASN A 332 -27.30 13.23 7.33
N GLN A 333 -26.93 11.99 7.01
CA GLN A 333 -25.97 11.20 7.80
C GLN A 333 -24.58 11.20 7.16
N SER A 334 -23.56 10.96 7.98
CA SER A 334 -22.21 10.70 7.49
C SER A 334 -22.16 9.33 6.80
N LEU A 335 -21.40 9.22 5.70
CA LEU A 335 -21.19 7.94 5.03
C LEU A 335 -20.62 6.87 5.98
N LEU A 336 -19.64 7.23 6.82
CA LEU A 336 -19.04 6.27 7.78
C LEU A 336 -20.02 5.84 8.86
N TYR A 337 -20.98 6.70 9.23
CA TYR A 337 -22.08 6.31 10.10
C TYR A 337 -22.99 5.28 9.44
N LEU A 338 -23.35 5.48 8.17
CA LEU A 338 -24.15 4.52 7.42
C LEU A 338 -23.44 3.18 7.25
N MET A 339 -22.18 3.19 6.81
CA MET A 339 -21.37 1.98 6.58
C MET A 339 -21.16 1.16 7.86
N SER A 340 -21.06 1.80 9.03
CA SER A 340 -20.97 1.06 10.30
C SER A 340 -22.28 0.33 10.69
N GLY A 341 -23.37 0.57 9.97
CA GLY A 341 -24.68 -0.06 10.19
C GLY A 341 -24.91 -1.32 9.39
N ALA A 342 -26.15 -1.82 9.44
CA ALA A 342 -26.57 -2.89 8.55
C ALA A 342 -26.35 -2.47 7.06
N PRO A 343 -25.84 -3.38 6.20
CA PRO A 343 -25.68 -4.81 6.44
C PRO A 343 -24.29 -5.21 6.99
N LEU A 344 -23.37 -4.27 7.20
CA LEU A 344 -21.97 -4.57 7.52
C LEU A 344 -21.77 -5.55 8.70
N PRO A 345 -22.46 -5.41 9.87
CA PRO A 345 -22.31 -6.39 10.96
C PRO A 345 -22.56 -7.83 10.54
N LYS A 346 -23.60 -8.08 9.71
CA LYS A 346 -23.92 -9.43 9.21
C LYS A 346 -22.81 -9.99 8.31
N ILE A 347 -22.14 -9.11 7.56
CA ILE A 347 -21.04 -9.48 6.69
C ILE A 347 -19.78 -9.77 7.52
N LEU A 348 -19.45 -8.89 8.48
CA LEU A 348 -18.29 -9.04 9.35
C LEU A 348 -18.32 -10.34 10.15
N LEU A 349 -19.51 -10.78 10.59
CA LEU A 349 -19.70 -12.05 11.30
C LEU A 349 -19.40 -13.28 10.42
N LYS A 350 -19.43 -13.16 9.08
CA LYS A 350 -19.04 -14.24 8.16
C LYS A 350 -17.53 -14.41 8.04
N PHE A 351 -16.73 -13.40 8.42
CA PHE A 351 -15.28 -13.49 8.37
C PHE A 351 -14.74 -14.33 9.52
N GLN A 352 -13.88 -15.29 9.20
CA GLN A 352 -13.14 -16.04 10.21
C GLN A 352 -12.24 -15.13 11.05
N ARG A 353 -11.58 -14.15 10.41
CA ARG A 353 -10.59 -13.27 11.04
C ARG A 353 -10.83 -11.81 10.64
N ARG A 354 -10.82 -10.92 11.63
CA ARG A 354 -10.94 -9.46 11.48
C ARG A 354 -9.78 -8.79 12.22
N THR A 355 -8.88 -8.14 11.47
CA THR A 355 -7.61 -7.63 12.04
C THR A 355 -7.33 -6.20 11.62
N LEU A 356 -7.03 -5.36 12.59
CA LEU A 356 -6.61 -3.97 12.39
C LEU A 356 -5.13 -3.85 12.70
N TYR A 357 -4.36 -3.31 11.76
CA TYR A 357 -3.00 -2.84 12.03
C TYR A 357 -3.03 -1.32 12.11
N ALA A 358 -2.61 -0.75 13.23
CA ALA A 358 -2.67 0.68 13.49
C ALA A 358 -1.32 1.22 14.00
N ASN A 359 -0.87 2.33 13.43
CA ASN A 359 0.36 2.99 13.85
C ASN A 359 0.13 3.79 15.14
N ALA A 360 0.92 3.52 16.19
CA ALA A 360 0.92 4.31 17.41
C ALA A 360 1.69 5.63 17.26
N ILE A 361 2.74 5.63 16.44
CA ILE A 361 3.66 6.75 16.27
C ILE A 361 3.98 6.97 14.79
N ASN A 362 4.49 8.15 14.46
CA ASN A 362 5.03 8.52 13.15
C ASN A 362 4.07 8.40 11.95
N ASP A 363 2.78 8.14 12.17
CA ASP A 363 1.74 8.27 11.15
C ASP A 363 1.13 9.68 11.22
N GLY A 364 1.48 10.52 10.25
CA GLY A 364 0.97 11.89 10.15
C GLY A 364 -0.34 12.02 9.39
N ILE A 365 -0.93 10.92 8.93
CA ILE A 365 -2.09 10.91 8.05
C ILE A 365 -3.29 10.33 8.79
N VAL A 366 -3.13 9.16 9.41
CA VAL A 366 -4.22 8.43 10.07
C VAL A 366 -3.92 8.26 11.56
N PRO A 367 -4.67 8.96 12.43
CA PRO A 367 -4.50 8.81 13.87
C PRO A 367 -4.74 7.39 14.38
N LEU A 368 -4.07 7.02 15.47
CA LEU A 368 -4.23 5.71 16.13
C LEU A 368 -5.68 5.41 16.48
N TYR A 369 -6.41 6.34 17.09
CA TYR A 369 -7.78 6.10 17.56
C TYR A 369 -8.75 5.76 16.40
N THR A 370 -8.52 6.25 15.18
CA THR A 370 -9.44 5.97 14.06
C THR A 370 -9.10 4.63 13.40
N SER A 371 -7.81 4.29 13.32
CA SER A 371 -7.34 3.03 12.73
C SER A 371 -7.45 1.82 13.64
N SER A 372 -7.63 2.04 14.95
CA SER A 372 -7.87 1.00 15.95
C SER A 372 -9.32 0.89 16.42
N LEU A 373 -10.25 1.63 15.79
CA LEU A 373 -11.65 1.72 16.23
C LEU A 373 -11.80 2.14 17.70
N LEU A 374 -11.07 3.16 18.11
CA LEU A 374 -11.12 3.90 19.38
C LEU A 374 -10.76 3.13 20.65
N PHE A 375 -11.37 1.98 20.89
CA PHE A 375 -11.27 1.25 22.14
C PHE A 375 -9.97 0.43 22.21
N LEU A 376 -9.04 0.88 23.02
CA LEU A 376 -7.74 0.24 23.26
C LEU A 376 -7.36 0.33 24.73
N ASP A 377 -6.54 -0.60 25.18
CA ASP A 377 -5.85 -0.52 26.46
C ASP A 377 -4.64 0.42 26.34
N TYR A 378 -4.90 1.72 26.47
CA TYR A 378 -3.90 2.77 26.25
C TYR A 378 -2.75 2.73 27.27
N ASP A 379 -2.97 2.24 28.49
CA ASP A 379 -1.94 2.13 29.51
C ASP A 379 -0.81 1.18 29.08
N ASP A 380 -1.15 -0.01 28.60
CA ASP A 380 -0.18 -1.00 28.06
C ASP A 380 0.63 -0.41 26.89
N ILE A 381 -0.05 0.29 25.98
CA ILE A 381 0.59 0.94 24.83
C ILE A 381 1.55 2.03 25.29
N LEU A 382 1.10 2.89 26.22
CA LEU A 382 1.90 4.00 26.75
C LEU A 382 3.12 3.52 27.55
N GLU A 383 2.98 2.43 28.31
CA GLU A 383 4.09 1.81 29.05
C GLU A 383 5.15 1.28 28.07
N LYS A 384 4.74 0.55 27.04
CA LYS A 384 5.66 0.01 26.03
C LYS A 384 6.36 1.12 25.24
N LEU A 385 5.66 2.19 24.88
CA LEU A 385 6.29 3.35 24.23
C LEU A 385 7.31 4.04 25.17
N LYS A 386 6.98 4.22 26.45
CA LYS A 386 7.91 4.80 27.44
C LYS A 386 9.18 3.95 27.55
N SER A 387 9.06 2.62 27.57
CA SER A 387 10.22 1.71 27.62
C SER A 387 11.16 1.89 26.43
N ARG A 388 10.62 2.29 25.27
CA ARG A 388 11.36 2.60 24.03
C ARG A 388 11.86 4.04 23.94
N LYS A 389 11.63 4.86 24.98
CA LYS A 389 11.85 6.32 24.97
C LYS A 389 11.06 7.05 23.88
N GLU A 390 9.98 6.44 23.42
CA GLU A 390 9.04 7.01 22.47
C GLU A 390 7.83 7.57 23.23
N ARG A 391 7.08 8.44 22.57
CA ARG A 391 5.83 8.99 23.12
C ARG A 391 4.80 9.01 22.00
N LEU A 392 3.53 8.82 22.37
CA LEU A 392 2.45 9.13 21.43
C LEU A 392 2.64 10.56 20.94
N PRO A 393 2.43 10.84 19.64
CA PRO A 393 2.63 12.16 19.09
C PRO A 393 1.83 13.17 19.92
N SER A 394 2.49 14.22 20.44
CA SER A 394 1.75 15.44 20.75
C SER A 394 1.16 15.93 19.42
N ALA A 395 0.00 16.60 19.44
CA ALA A 395 -0.72 17.01 18.24
C ALA A 395 0.00 18.08 17.37
N SER A 396 1.34 18.04 17.26
CA SER A 396 2.24 18.99 16.60
C SER A 396 2.98 18.37 15.40
N ILE A 397 2.20 17.93 14.41
CA ILE A 397 2.10 18.42 13.01
C ILE A 397 3.37 18.60 12.15
N ILE A 398 4.49 19.16 12.61
CA ILE A 398 5.50 19.72 11.68
C ILE A 398 6.48 18.65 11.17
N ASN A 399 6.76 17.60 11.95
CA ASN A 399 7.73 16.56 11.55
C ASN A 399 7.18 15.55 10.52
N SER A 400 5.86 15.38 10.45
CA SER A 400 5.26 14.41 9.52
C SER A 400 5.35 14.86 8.07
N VAL A 401 5.20 16.16 7.79
CA VAL A 401 5.24 16.70 6.41
C VAL A 401 6.65 16.61 5.83
N THR A 402 7.69 16.81 6.64
CA THR A 402 9.09 16.64 6.20
C THR A 402 9.46 15.17 6.00
N SER A 403 8.96 14.26 6.84
CA SER A 403 9.16 12.81 6.67
C SER A 403 8.50 12.23 5.40
N ILE A 404 7.40 12.84 4.92
CA ILE A 404 6.75 12.48 3.66
C ILE A 404 7.59 12.93 2.44
N LEU A 405 8.32 14.05 2.56
CA LEU A 405 9.11 14.61 1.46
C LEU A 405 10.47 13.93 1.29
N VAL A 406 11.10 13.49 2.38
CA VAL A 406 12.33 12.69 2.36
C VAL A 406 12.30 11.70 3.54
N PRO A 407 11.79 10.46 3.35
CA PRO A 407 11.79 9.47 4.41
C PRO A 407 13.23 9.15 4.81
N ALA A 408 13.49 9.04 6.12
CA ALA A 408 14.79 8.61 6.61
C ALA A 408 15.06 7.18 6.11
N SER A 409 16.14 7.00 5.33
CA SER A 409 16.53 5.67 4.85
C SER A 409 16.74 4.71 6.02
N PRO A 410 16.33 3.44 5.89
CA PRO A 410 16.65 2.43 6.88
C PRO A 410 18.15 2.33 7.15
N LYS A 411 18.51 2.10 8.42
CA LYS A 411 19.90 1.85 8.80
C LYS A 411 20.41 0.61 8.08
N GLU A 412 21.68 0.61 7.70
CA GLU A 412 22.33 -0.53 7.07
C GLU A 412 22.18 -1.81 7.91
N THR A 413 22.36 -1.71 9.22
CA THR A 413 22.17 -2.82 10.17
C THR A 413 20.76 -3.42 10.15
N PHE A 414 19.74 -2.60 9.86
CA PHE A 414 18.36 -3.07 9.74
C PHE A 414 18.18 -3.96 8.50
N LEU A 415 18.90 -3.64 7.42
CA LEU A 415 18.86 -4.38 6.15
C LEU A 415 19.71 -5.65 6.18
N SER A 416 20.78 -5.67 6.98
CA SER A 416 21.75 -6.76 7.02
C SER A 416 21.53 -7.77 8.14
N ASP A 417 20.93 -7.40 9.27
CA ASP A 417 20.78 -8.31 10.41
C ASP A 417 19.34 -8.30 10.96
N PRO A 418 18.55 -9.37 10.69
CA PRO A 418 17.19 -9.49 11.20
C PRO A 418 17.09 -9.46 12.73
N GLU A 419 18.09 -9.97 13.45
CA GLU A 419 18.07 -10.04 14.93
C GLU A 419 18.26 -8.67 15.58
N LEU A 420 18.84 -7.71 14.84
CA LEU A 420 19.03 -6.34 15.31
C LEU A 420 17.84 -5.43 15.00
N ARG A 421 16.78 -5.94 14.38
CA ARG A 421 15.58 -5.15 14.09
C ARG A 421 14.79 -4.95 15.37
N GLU A 422 14.41 -3.70 15.61
CA GLU A 422 13.46 -3.38 16.68
C GLU A 422 12.12 -4.06 16.40
N ASP A 423 11.51 -4.63 17.44
CA ASP A 423 10.18 -5.24 17.31
C ASP A 423 9.14 -4.17 16.99
N SER A 424 8.59 -4.17 15.79
CA SER A 424 7.58 -3.18 15.39
C SER A 424 6.25 -3.37 16.10
N ILE A 425 5.93 -4.55 16.60
CA ILE A 425 4.62 -4.84 17.22
C ILE A 425 4.71 -4.53 18.71
N ILE A 426 3.91 -3.57 19.17
CA ILE A 426 3.84 -3.23 20.60
C ILE A 426 2.60 -3.75 21.28
N HIS A 427 1.54 -4.05 20.54
CA HIS A 427 0.31 -4.57 21.12
C HIS A 427 -0.38 -5.47 20.13
N ASP A 428 -0.88 -6.60 20.59
CA ASP A 428 -1.67 -7.53 19.79
C ASP A 428 -2.65 -8.24 20.71
N ARG A 429 -3.93 -7.86 20.62
CA ARG A 429 -5.01 -8.43 21.43
C ARG A 429 -6.32 -8.44 20.67
N VAL A 430 -7.21 -9.35 21.07
CA VAL A 430 -8.59 -9.38 20.60
C VAL A 430 -9.46 -8.55 21.53
N TYR A 431 -10.20 -7.60 20.96
CA TYR A 431 -11.18 -6.78 21.66
C TYR A 431 -12.59 -7.21 21.26
N SER A 432 -13.45 -7.41 22.25
CA SER A 432 -14.87 -7.76 22.11
C SER A 432 -15.73 -6.64 22.69
N GLU A 433 -17.04 -6.75 22.54
CA GLU A 433 -18.01 -5.80 23.09
C GLU A 433 -17.85 -5.61 24.61
N ASP A 434 -17.65 -6.71 25.37
CA ASP A 434 -17.45 -6.66 26.83
C ASP A 434 -16.24 -5.84 27.27
N HIS A 435 -15.18 -5.81 26.45
CA HIS A 435 -13.98 -5.02 26.75
C HIS A 435 -14.24 -3.51 26.63
N ILE A 436 -15.20 -3.11 25.81
CA ILE A 436 -15.43 -1.70 25.47
C ILE A 436 -15.94 -0.94 26.69
N ASP A 437 -16.96 -1.45 27.37
CA ASP A 437 -17.55 -0.72 28.50
C ASP A 437 -16.54 -0.57 29.65
N ALA A 438 -15.72 -1.60 29.89
CA ALA A 438 -14.61 -1.52 30.86
C ALA A 438 -13.55 -0.47 30.46
N ILE A 439 -13.23 -0.34 29.17
CA ILE A 439 -12.31 0.69 28.66
C ILE A 439 -12.93 2.08 28.85
N VAL A 440 -14.21 2.25 28.52
CA VAL A 440 -14.90 3.53 28.66
C VAL A 440 -14.94 3.98 30.11
N GLU A 441 -15.27 3.08 31.04
CA GLU A 441 -15.29 3.38 32.47
C GLU A 441 -13.90 3.75 32.99
N ARG A 442 -12.85 3.01 32.59
CA ARG A 442 -11.47 3.26 33.02
C ARG A 442 -10.92 4.59 32.52
N TYR A 443 -11.25 4.98 31.29
CA TYR A 443 -10.58 6.08 30.58
C TYR A 443 -11.45 7.32 30.37
N SER A 444 -12.64 7.39 31.00
CA SER A 444 -13.55 8.54 30.96
C SER A 444 -12.85 9.88 31.23
N ASP A 445 -11.82 9.88 32.08
CA ASP A 445 -11.07 11.07 32.51
C ASP A 445 -9.74 11.32 31.76
N THR A 446 -9.38 10.52 30.74
CA THR A 446 -8.04 10.52 30.12
C THR A 446 -8.01 10.95 28.64
N VAL A 447 -7.26 10.26 27.77
CA VAL A 447 -7.17 10.52 26.31
C VAL A 447 -8.55 10.40 25.65
N LEU A 448 -9.43 9.58 26.21
CA LEU A 448 -10.82 9.48 25.75
C LEU A 448 -11.73 10.59 26.30
N LYS A 449 -11.29 11.43 27.23
CA LYS A 449 -12.09 12.53 27.80
C LYS A 449 -12.66 13.46 26.73
N SER A 450 -11.92 13.72 25.65
CA SER A 450 -12.43 14.52 24.53
C SER A 450 -13.59 13.85 23.78
N PHE A 451 -13.75 12.53 23.91
CA PHE A 451 -14.89 11.78 23.38
C PHE A 451 -16.08 11.75 24.35
N TYR A 452 -15.81 11.86 25.66
CA TYR A 452 -16.79 11.71 26.74
C TYR A 452 -17.18 13.00 27.49
N SER A 453 -16.56 14.15 27.19
CA SER A 453 -16.79 15.42 27.89
C SER A 453 -18.21 16.00 27.75
N SER A 454 -19.08 15.39 26.93
CA SER A 454 -20.48 15.79 26.73
C SER A 454 -21.44 14.69 27.18
N SER A 455 -22.63 15.07 27.65
CA SER A 455 -23.70 14.14 28.03
C SER A 455 -24.24 13.26 26.88
N LYS A 456 -23.78 13.50 25.64
CA LYS A 456 -24.05 12.66 24.47
C LYS A 456 -22.72 12.17 23.88
N PRO A 457 -22.63 10.89 23.45
CA PRO A 457 -21.44 10.36 22.81
C PRO A 457 -21.17 11.09 21.50
N ASN A 458 -19.90 11.34 21.19
CA ASN A 458 -19.56 11.93 19.91
C ASN A 458 -19.75 10.92 18.76
N LEU A 459 -19.90 11.40 17.53
CA LEU A 459 -20.23 10.53 16.39
C LEU A 459 -19.21 9.41 16.15
N GLN A 460 -17.93 9.64 16.45
CA GLN A 460 -16.89 8.63 16.27
C GLN A 460 -16.99 7.49 17.26
N GLU A 461 -17.34 7.79 18.51
CA GLU A 461 -17.63 6.76 19.50
C GLU A 461 -18.86 5.94 19.07
N VAL A 462 -19.92 6.60 18.60
CA VAL A 462 -21.12 5.91 18.09
C VAL A 462 -20.75 4.96 16.94
N ILE A 463 -19.93 5.42 15.99
CA ILE A 463 -19.43 4.58 14.89
C ILE A 463 -18.58 3.44 15.46
N ALA A 464 -17.65 3.71 16.38
CA ALA A 464 -16.78 2.70 16.98
C ALA A 464 -17.57 1.60 17.70
N ARG A 465 -18.61 1.96 18.47
CA ARG A 465 -19.50 0.97 19.12
C ARG A 465 -20.19 0.09 18.09
N ARG A 466 -20.70 0.67 17.00
CA ARG A 466 -21.36 -0.09 15.92
C ARG A 466 -20.43 -1.10 15.24
N TRP A 467 -19.14 -0.79 15.13
CA TRP A 467 -18.14 -1.73 14.60
C TRP A 467 -17.87 -2.95 15.50
N HIS A 468 -18.22 -2.89 16.78
CA HIS A 468 -18.00 -3.98 17.75
C HIS A 468 -19.30 -4.63 18.24
N HIS A 469 -20.45 -4.06 17.88
CA HIS A 469 -21.75 -4.52 18.33
C HIS A 469 -22.09 -5.92 17.77
N ASN A 470 -23.04 -6.62 18.42
CA ASN A 470 -23.51 -7.94 18.03
C ASN A 470 -22.40 -9.01 18.07
N GLY A 471 -21.52 -8.94 19.06
CA GLY A 471 -20.46 -9.94 19.26
C GLY A 471 -19.31 -9.86 18.25
N ILE A 472 -19.16 -8.73 17.54
CA ILE A 472 -18.05 -8.54 16.60
C ILE A 472 -16.77 -8.24 17.38
N SER A 473 -15.85 -9.19 17.35
CA SER A 473 -14.50 -9.03 17.89
C SER A 473 -13.48 -8.62 16.83
N TRP A 474 -12.47 -7.87 17.24
CA TRP A 474 -11.37 -7.40 16.40
C TRP A 474 -10.03 -7.73 17.03
N ARG A 475 -9.13 -8.39 16.28
CA ARG A 475 -7.71 -8.43 16.62
C ARG A 475 -7.10 -7.07 16.28
N LYS A 476 -6.54 -6.38 17.28
CA LYS A 476 -5.94 -5.06 17.12
C LYS A 476 -4.44 -5.18 17.33
N VAL A 477 -3.69 -5.00 16.25
CA VAL A 477 -2.24 -5.01 16.21
C VAL A 477 -1.76 -3.56 16.14
N ILE A 478 -1.14 -3.08 17.21
CA ILE A 478 -0.58 -1.73 17.29
C ILE A 478 0.90 -1.80 17.02
N VAL A 479 1.34 -0.96 16.08
CA VAL A 479 2.71 -0.94 15.60
C VAL A 479 3.40 0.38 15.94
N ALA A 480 4.67 0.31 16.32
CA ALA A 480 5.54 1.45 16.51
C ALA A 480 6.71 1.32 15.54
N THR A 481 6.65 2.04 14.42
CA THR A 481 7.68 2.00 13.38
C THR A 481 8.35 3.34 13.21
N SER A 482 9.67 3.31 12.95
CA SER A 482 10.45 4.49 12.60
C SER A 482 10.10 5.01 11.20
N GLY A 483 10.35 6.30 10.95
CA GLY A 483 10.20 6.91 9.61
C GLY A 483 8.75 7.16 9.21
N ASP A 484 8.44 7.04 7.91
CA ASP A 484 7.08 7.22 7.37
C ASP A 484 6.21 6.00 7.67
N ALA A 485 5.67 5.92 8.90
CA ALA A 485 4.90 4.78 9.38
C ALA A 485 3.67 4.47 8.50
N HIS A 486 3.09 5.49 7.87
CA HIS A 486 1.90 5.33 7.02
C HIS A 486 2.19 4.47 5.79
N ASN A 487 3.33 4.68 5.13
CA ASN A 487 3.74 3.88 3.97
C ASN A 487 4.56 2.64 4.39
N ASN A 488 5.21 2.68 5.55
CA ASN A 488 5.95 1.54 6.10
C ASN A 488 5.03 0.38 6.41
N ILE A 489 3.86 0.61 7.01
CA ILE A 489 2.95 -0.47 7.44
C ILE A 489 2.52 -1.41 6.30
N MET A 490 2.54 -0.96 5.04
CA MET A 490 2.27 -1.78 3.84
C MET A 490 3.53 -2.07 2.99
N VAL A 491 4.68 -1.52 3.37
CA VAL A 491 5.96 -1.58 2.64
C VAL A 491 5.80 -1.12 1.18
N ARG A 492 5.46 0.16 1.00
CA ARG A 492 5.24 0.75 -0.33
C ARG A 492 6.40 0.52 -1.31
N ARG A 493 7.64 0.63 -0.83
CA ARG A 493 8.87 0.28 -1.55
C ARG A 493 9.72 -0.61 -0.67
N LYS A 494 10.09 -1.78 -1.19
CA LYS A 494 10.76 -2.85 -0.43
C LYS A 494 11.83 -2.32 0.52
N PHE A 495 12.78 -1.51 0.05
CA PHE A 495 13.89 -1.06 0.88
C PHE A 495 13.72 0.33 1.49
N THR A 496 13.05 1.28 0.82
CA THR A 496 12.78 2.59 1.45
C THR A 496 11.87 2.43 2.66
N ASN A 497 10.95 1.45 2.62
CA ASN A 497 9.96 1.20 3.64
C ASN A 497 10.27 -0.06 4.48
N ALA A 498 11.55 -0.44 4.59
CA ALA A 498 11.96 -1.68 5.26
C ALA A 498 11.55 -1.76 6.74
N TYR A 499 11.39 -0.64 7.44
CA TYR A 499 10.86 -0.62 8.82
C TYR A 499 9.48 -1.27 8.96
N GLY A 500 8.77 -1.47 7.85
CA GLY A 500 7.51 -2.20 7.78
C GLY A 500 7.63 -3.71 7.61
N TRP A 501 8.81 -4.26 7.30
CA TRP A 501 8.98 -5.71 7.10
C TRP A 501 8.46 -6.54 8.30
N PRO A 502 8.76 -6.21 9.56
CA PRO A 502 8.24 -6.98 10.69
C PRO A 502 6.70 -6.97 10.77
N VAL A 503 6.05 -5.91 10.28
CA VAL A 503 4.58 -5.83 10.23
C VAL A 503 4.02 -6.78 9.18
N ILE A 504 4.64 -6.83 8.00
CA ILE A 504 4.23 -7.76 6.94
C ILE A 504 4.54 -9.20 7.34
N ASP A 505 5.70 -9.46 7.93
CA ASP A 505 6.06 -10.79 8.45
C ASP A 505 5.02 -11.27 9.48
N HIS A 506 4.64 -10.41 10.42
CA HIS A 506 3.56 -10.69 11.39
C HIS A 506 2.22 -10.98 10.70
N LEU A 507 1.82 -10.17 9.71
CA LEU A 507 0.59 -10.37 8.95
C LEU A 507 0.57 -11.73 8.25
N ILE A 508 1.65 -12.07 7.55
CA ILE A 508 1.78 -13.34 6.83
C ILE A 508 1.73 -14.52 7.79
N GLN A 509 2.50 -14.47 8.87
CA GLN A 509 2.55 -15.54 9.87
C GLN A 509 1.17 -15.84 10.49
N ASN A 510 0.34 -14.81 10.71
CA ASN A 510 -0.94 -14.95 11.40
C ASN A 510 -2.14 -15.25 10.47
N HIS A 511 -2.01 -14.97 9.18
CA HIS A 511 -3.14 -15.05 8.24
C HIS A 511 -2.94 -16.00 7.07
N PHE A 512 -1.70 -16.37 6.74
CA PHE A 512 -1.35 -17.10 5.51
C PHE A 512 -0.33 -18.23 5.71
N LYS A 513 0.06 -18.58 6.95
CA LYS A 513 0.85 -19.79 7.25
C LYS A 513 -0.02 -20.86 7.92
N ASP A 514 0.29 -22.13 7.65
CA ASP A 514 -0.43 -23.35 8.10
C ASP A 514 -0.33 -23.67 9.61
N ASN A 515 -0.18 -22.66 10.48
CA ASN A 515 -0.23 -22.88 11.92
C ASN A 515 -1.56 -22.39 12.51
N ASP A 516 -2.30 -23.39 12.98
CA ASP A 516 -3.57 -23.40 13.70
C ASP A 516 -3.65 -22.49 14.95
N GLU A 517 -4.87 -22.36 15.48
CA GLU A 517 -5.31 -21.90 16.81
C GLU A 517 -5.82 -20.45 17.02
N SER A 518 -5.54 -19.47 16.14
CA SER A 518 -6.12 -18.10 16.30
C SER A 518 -7.49 -17.91 15.63
N ILE A 519 -8.26 -18.99 15.52
CA ILE A 519 -9.63 -18.94 14.99
C ILE A 519 -10.49 -18.19 16.01
N LEU A 520 -10.91 -16.97 15.68
CA LEU A 520 -12.01 -16.34 16.41
C LEU A 520 -13.20 -17.31 16.29
N PRO A 521 -13.90 -17.65 17.39
CA PRO A 521 -14.97 -18.64 17.33
C PRO A 521 -15.95 -18.27 16.22
N SER A 522 -16.05 -19.12 15.20
CA SER A 522 -17.05 -18.98 14.17
C SER A 522 -18.40 -19.16 14.83
N ILE A 523 -19.14 -18.07 15.04
CA ILE A 523 -20.50 -18.18 15.55
C ILE A 523 -21.34 -18.77 14.41
N SER A 524 -21.71 -20.05 14.55
CA SER A 524 -22.74 -20.66 13.72
C SER A 524 -24.09 -20.04 14.11
N LEU A 525 -24.40 -18.88 13.53
CA LEU A 525 -25.69 -18.25 13.75
C LEU A 525 -26.76 -19.04 13.02
N SER A 526 -27.63 -19.73 13.77
CA SER A 526 -28.94 -20.11 13.24
C SER A 526 -29.73 -18.84 12.93
N ASP A 527 -30.51 -18.81 11.85
CA ASP A 527 -31.34 -17.63 11.48
C ASP A 527 -32.25 -17.14 12.61
N LYS A 528 -32.51 -17.98 13.63
CA LYS A 528 -33.31 -17.66 14.82
C LYS A 528 -32.58 -16.85 15.90
N GLN A 529 -31.25 -16.73 15.87
CA GLN A 529 -30.47 -15.90 16.82
C GLN A 529 -30.20 -14.48 16.31
N LEU A 530 -30.57 -14.18 15.06
CA LEU A 530 -30.79 -12.80 14.64
C LEU A 530 -32.08 -12.34 15.30
N GLY A 531 -32.00 -11.79 16.52
CA GLY A 531 -33.14 -11.11 17.13
C GLY A 531 -33.78 -10.13 16.15
N GLU A 532 -35.10 -9.99 16.21
CA GLU A 532 -35.79 -8.82 15.68
C GLU A 532 -35.15 -7.61 16.34
N VAL A 533 -34.20 -6.99 15.64
CA VAL A 533 -33.60 -5.78 16.13
C VAL A 533 -34.61 -4.68 15.88
N ASP A 534 -35.13 -4.10 16.96
CA ASP A 534 -35.86 -2.82 16.95
C ASP A 534 -34.92 -1.71 16.47
N PHE A 535 -34.63 -1.73 15.17
CA PHE A 535 -34.23 -0.55 14.43
C PHE A 535 -35.51 0.08 13.92
N VAL A 536 -35.64 1.40 14.06
CA VAL A 536 -36.50 2.18 13.16
C VAL A 536 -36.11 1.75 11.76
N GLU A 537 -36.91 0.89 11.13
CA GLU A 537 -36.69 0.44 9.77
C GLU A 537 -36.65 1.69 8.90
N PRO A 538 -35.50 2.03 8.28
CA PRO A 538 -35.51 2.96 7.19
C PRO A 538 -36.15 2.18 6.05
N ASN A 539 -37.48 2.17 6.02
CA ASN A 539 -38.30 1.43 5.08
C ASN A 539 -38.02 1.94 3.66
N LYS A 540 -36.94 1.39 3.04
CA LYS A 540 -36.45 1.40 1.63
C LYS A 540 -35.01 0.82 1.48
N LEU A 541 -34.69 -0.21 2.29
CA LEU A 541 -33.78 -1.36 2.07
C LEU A 541 -32.44 -1.15 1.30
N PHE A 542 -31.40 -0.56 1.91
CA PHE A 542 -30.05 -0.44 1.30
C PHE A 542 -29.95 0.34 -0.01
N SER A 543 -30.99 1.09 -0.41
CA SER A 543 -30.96 1.91 -1.62
C SER A 543 -29.80 2.90 -1.63
N TRP A 544 -29.33 3.39 -0.48
CA TRP A 544 -28.12 4.22 -0.41
C TRP A 544 -26.85 3.50 -0.89
N ILE A 545 -26.76 2.17 -0.76
CA ILE A 545 -25.64 1.36 -1.24
C ILE A 545 -25.70 1.20 -2.77
N THR A 546 -26.89 0.88 -3.30
CA THR A 546 -27.08 0.53 -4.72
C THR A 546 -27.44 1.72 -5.61
N ARG A 547 -27.81 2.87 -5.03
CA ARG A 547 -28.15 4.08 -5.77
C ARG A 547 -26.97 4.58 -6.58
N ILE A 548 -27.19 4.70 -7.88
CA ILE A 548 -26.29 5.37 -8.81
C ILE A 548 -26.33 6.87 -8.50
N GLU A 549 -25.22 7.41 -8.02
CA GLU A 549 -25.09 8.86 -7.81
C GLU A 549 -24.79 9.56 -9.14
N ASP A 550 -25.29 10.79 -9.31
CA ASP A 550 -24.97 11.63 -10.46
C ASP A 550 -23.43 11.78 -10.58
N PRO A 551 -22.82 11.45 -11.73
CA PRO A 551 -21.39 11.61 -11.96
C PRO A 551 -20.83 13.00 -11.59
N LYS A 552 -21.66 14.05 -11.65
CA LYS A 552 -21.29 15.44 -11.28
C LYS A 552 -20.98 15.62 -9.79
N ILE A 553 -21.41 14.69 -8.93
CA ILE A 553 -21.13 14.70 -7.49
C ILE A 553 -19.67 14.32 -7.22
N TYR A 554 -19.08 13.49 -8.07
CA TYR A 554 -17.71 13.02 -8.00
C TYR A 554 -16.74 14.06 -8.58
N LYS A 555 -16.54 15.15 -7.85
CA LYS A 555 -15.56 16.18 -8.23
C LYS A 555 -14.15 15.70 -7.91
N GLU A 556 -13.27 15.82 -8.91
CA GLU A 556 -11.83 15.67 -8.72
C GLU A 556 -11.31 16.74 -7.74
N GLY A 557 -10.32 16.38 -6.94
CA GLY A 557 -9.63 17.28 -6.05
C GLY A 557 -8.70 18.23 -6.79
N MET A 558 -8.32 19.31 -6.12
CA MET A 558 -7.51 20.36 -6.75
C MET A 558 -6.12 19.87 -7.18
N LEU A 559 -5.58 18.81 -6.56
CA LEU A 559 -4.27 18.24 -6.94
C LEU A 559 -4.33 17.55 -8.30
N THR A 560 -5.37 16.74 -8.55
CA THR A 560 -5.61 16.11 -9.85
C THR A 560 -5.85 17.16 -10.93
N VAL A 561 -6.65 18.18 -10.64
CA VAL A 561 -6.92 19.29 -11.56
C VAL A 561 -5.64 20.06 -11.90
N ALA A 562 -4.83 20.42 -10.90
CA ALA A 562 -3.57 21.12 -11.10
C ALA A 562 -2.57 20.29 -11.92
N SER A 563 -2.48 18.99 -11.64
CA SER A 563 -1.68 18.03 -12.42
C SER A 563 -2.09 18.00 -13.90
N GLY A 564 -3.40 17.92 -14.17
CA GLY A 564 -3.93 17.91 -15.54
C GLY A 564 -3.67 19.22 -16.30
N ILE A 565 -3.80 20.38 -15.65
CA ILE A 565 -3.50 21.69 -16.26
C ILE A 565 -2.01 21.79 -16.60
N PHE A 566 -1.13 21.44 -15.65
CA PHE A 566 0.32 21.47 -15.84
C PHE A 566 0.78 20.54 -16.97
N GLN A 567 0.13 19.38 -17.13
CA GLN A 567 0.45 18.49 -18.24
C GLN A 567 0.06 19.11 -19.59
N ARG A 568 -1.15 19.67 -19.71
CA ARG A 568 -1.62 20.33 -20.95
C ARG A 568 -0.70 21.46 -21.41
N THR A 569 -0.07 22.16 -20.48
CA THR A 569 0.90 23.22 -20.81
C THR A 569 2.29 22.67 -21.18
N MET A 570 2.63 21.44 -20.77
CA MET A 570 3.93 20.79 -21.01
C MET A 570 3.97 19.85 -22.23
N THR A 571 2.83 19.28 -22.64
CA THR A 571 2.67 18.54 -23.91
C THR A 571 2.50 19.50 -25.07
N PRO A 572 3.30 19.39 -26.16
CA PRO A 572 3.06 20.19 -27.35
C PRO A 572 1.66 19.89 -27.89
N LYS A 573 0.89 20.94 -28.24
CA LYS A 573 -0.34 20.77 -29.02
C LYS A 573 0.01 19.90 -30.23
N LYS A 574 -0.71 18.79 -30.44
CA LYS A 574 -0.74 18.14 -31.75
C LYS A 574 -1.04 19.26 -32.75
N LEU A 575 -0.09 19.54 -33.63
CA LEU A 575 -0.40 20.27 -34.85
C LEU A 575 -1.46 19.42 -35.54
N GLU A 576 -2.72 19.84 -35.47
CA GLU A 576 -3.72 19.38 -36.41
C GLU A 576 -3.13 19.65 -37.79
N SER A 577 -2.84 18.56 -38.50
CA SER A 577 -2.58 18.60 -39.92
C SER A 577 -3.81 19.25 -40.55
N LYS A 578 -3.69 20.54 -40.87
CA LYS A 578 -4.55 21.14 -41.89
C LYS A 578 -4.20 20.39 -43.17
N GLU A 579 -5.09 19.48 -43.56
CA GLU A 579 -5.14 18.97 -44.92
C GLU A 579 -5.27 20.18 -45.87
N VAL A 580 -4.53 20.08 -46.97
CA VAL A 580 -4.39 21.09 -48.03
C VAL A 580 -5.70 21.31 -48.75
#